data_AF-A0A972RFV0-F1
#
_entry.id   AF-A0A972RFV0-F1
#
_cell.length_a   1.000
_cell.length_b   1.000
_cell.length_c   1.000
_cell.angle_alpha   90.00
_cell.angle_beta   90.00
_cell.angle_gamma   90.00
#
_symmetry.space_group_name_H-M   'P 1'
#
loop_
_entity.id
_entity.type
_entity.pdbx_description
1 polymer ?
#
loop_
_entity_poly.entity_id
_entity_poly.type
_entity_poly.pdbx_seq_one_letter_code
_entity_poly.pdbx_strand_id
1 'polypeptide(L)'
;SIYSKKISWISQKDWTLLRVDYYDQGQKLLKRQTLEWQLVKGLRVWKRTIVTNIQNGHRTVFDVSGLQVNIGLRDEDFTAQSLKSGLDR
;
A
#
# COMPACT_ATOMS: atom_id res chain seq x y z
N SER A 1 10.52 -9.09 -12.84
CA SER A 1 9.90 -7.90 -12.20
C SER A 1 9.21 -7.08 -13.28
N ILE A 2 7.97 -6.62 -13.06
CA ILE A 2 7.25 -5.75 -14.02
C ILE A 2 7.87 -4.34 -14.15
N TYR A 3 8.68 -3.92 -13.18
CA TYR A 3 9.41 -2.64 -13.17
C TYR A 3 10.92 -2.90 -13.27
N SER A 4 11.64 -2.02 -13.97
CA SER A 4 13.10 -2.10 -14.10
C SER A 4 13.82 -1.57 -12.85
N LYS A 5 13.23 -0.56 -12.20
CA LYS A 5 13.79 0.14 -11.04
C LYS A 5 12.67 0.70 -10.17
N LYS A 6 12.93 0.76 -8.87
CA LYS A 6 12.12 1.48 -7.88
C LYS A 6 13.03 2.37 -7.05
N ILE A 7 12.64 3.62 -6.85
CA ILE A 7 13.30 4.52 -5.91
C ILE A 7 12.31 4.85 -4.81
N SER A 8 12.68 4.60 -3.56
CA SER A 8 11.83 4.80 -2.40
C SER A 8 12.40 5.93 -1.54
N TRP A 9 11.52 6.85 -1.12
CA TRP A 9 11.86 7.89 -0.16
C TRP A 9 11.33 7.49 1.21
N ILE A 10 12.23 7.28 2.15
CA ILE A 10 11.93 6.90 3.53
C ILE A 10 12.17 8.12 4.43
N SER A 11 11.20 8.43 5.29
CA SER A 11 11.33 9.44 6.33
C SER A 11 12.43 9.04 7.31
N GLN A 12 13.41 9.91 7.57
CA GLN A 12 14.41 9.66 8.62
C GLN A 12 13.86 9.88 10.03
N LYS A 13 12.74 10.60 10.17
CA LYS A 13 12.11 10.87 11.47
C LYS A 13 11.49 9.62 12.06
N ASP A 14 10.82 8.84 11.22
CA ASP A 14 9.96 7.74 11.67
C ASP A 14 9.92 6.54 10.74
N TRP A 15 10.86 6.46 9.79
CA TRP A 15 11.10 5.31 8.93
C TRP A 15 9.90 4.90 8.06
N THR A 16 8.93 5.81 7.87
CA THR A 16 7.79 5.57 6.99
C THR A 16 8.13 5.87 5.53
N LEU A 17 7.54 5.10 4.61
CA LEU A 17 7.63 5.34 3.18
C LEU A 17 6.80 6.57 2.79
N LEU A 18 7.45 7.58 2.20
CA LEU A 18 6.81 8.82 1.76
C LEU A 18 6.39 8.74 0.28
N ARG A 19 7.27 8.17 -0.55
CA ARG A 19 7.08 8.09 -2.00
C ARG A 19 7.78 6.86 -2.58
N VAL A 20 7.24 6.33 -3.67
CA VAL A 20 7.93 5.39 -4.56
C VAL A 20 7.79 5.84 -6.01
N ASP A 21 8.90 5.90 -6.73
CA ASP A 21 8.94 6.13 -8.17
C ASP A 21 9.29 4.81 -8.86
N TYR A 22 8.40 4.37 -9.75
CA TYR A 22 8.50 3.13 -10.50
C TYR A 22 8.89 3.43 -11.95
N TYR A 23 9.90 2.73 -12.45
CA TYR A 23 10.40 2.90 -13.81
C TYR A 23 10.01 1.72 -14.70
N ASP A 24 9.68 2.01 -15.96
CA ASP A 24 9.43 1.00 -16.99
C ASP A 24 10.73 0.37 -17.51
N GLN A 25 10.62 -0.63 -18.38
CA GLN A 25 11.78 -1.32 -18.95
C GLN A 25 12.70 -0.39 -19.76
N GLY A 26 12.18 0.73 -20.28
CA GLY A 26 12.93 1.78 -20.97
C GLY A 26 13.54 2.84 -20.05
N GLN A 27 13.60 2.58 -18.74
CA GLN A 27 14.13 3.49 -17.71
C GLN A 27 13.38 4.83 -17.59
N LYS A 28 12.15 4.92 -18.11
CA LYS A 28 11.32 6.13 -17.96
C LYS A 28 10.45 6.04 -16.71
N LEU A 29 10.18 7.18 -16.08
CA LEU A 29 9.27 7.24 -14.94
C LEU A 29 7.87 6.82 -15.41
N LEU A 30 7.37 5.72 -14.85
CA LEU A 30 6.08 5.15 -15.21
C LEU A 30 5.02 5.54 -14.19
N LYS A 31 5.26 5.27 -12.90
CA LYS A 31 4.31 5.58 -11.83
C LYS A 31 4.98 6.27 -10.67
N ARG A 32 4.22 7.13 -9.98
CA ARG A 32 4.58 7.71 -8.69
C ARG A 32 3.50 7.33 -7.67
N GLN A 33 3.94 6.73 -6.58
CA GLN A 33 3.11 6.45 -5.41
C GLN A 33 3.47 7.41 -4.28
N THR A 34 2.46 7.96 -3.61
CA THR A 34 2.61 8.77 -2.39
C THR A 34 1.75 8.18 -1.29
N LEU A 35 2.22 8.22 -0.05
CA LEU A 35 1.55 7.57 1.09
C LEU A 35 1.36 8.56 2.24
N GLU A 36 0.21 8.47 2.88
CA GLU A 36 -0.09 9.09 4.16
C GLU A 36 -0.23 8.01 5.22
N TRP A 37 0.24 8.30 6.42
CA TRP A 37 0.29 7.36 7.53
C TRP A 37 -0.64 7.81 8.67
N GLN A 38 -1.13 6.83 9.42
CA GLN A 38 -1.89 7.03 10.65
C GLN A 38 -1.35 6.11 11.75
N LEU A 39 -1.63 6.45 13.01
CA LEU A 39 -1.26 5.62 14.16
C LEU A 39 -2.51 4.87 14.64
N VAL A 40 -2.43 3.55 14.73
CA VAL A 40 -3.51 2.68 15.24
C VAL A 40 -2.93 1.72 16.28
N LYS A 41 -3.38 1.83 17.53
CA LYS A 41 -2.84 1.09 18.69
C LYS A 41 -1.30 1.11 18.77
N GLY A 42 -0.69 2.27 18.53
CA GLY A 42 0.77 2.44 18.55
C GLY A 42 1.51 1.97 17.29
N LEU A 43 0.82 1.39 16.31
CA LEU A 43 1.39 0.96 15.04
C LEU A 43 1.17 2.02 13.96
N ARG A 44 2.21 2.31 13.17
CA ARG A 44 2.07 3.14 11.97
C ARG A 44 1.53 2.29 10.82
N VAL A 45 0.38 2.67 10.30
CA VAL A 45 -0.31 1.97 9.20
C VAL A 45 -0.71 2.98 8.12
N TRP A 46 -0.95 2.48 6.91
CA TRP A 46 -1.26 3.35 5.77
C TRP A 46 -2.68 3.91 5.96
N LYS A 47 -2.83 5.22 5.82
CA LYS A 47 -4.13 5.90 5.80
C LYS A 47 -4.64 6.06 4.39
N ARG A 48 -3.75 6.48 3.51
CA ARG A 48 -4.05 6.77 2.12
C ARG A 48 -2.84 6.49 1.25
N THR A 49 -3.08 6.02 0.03
CA THR A 49 -2.05 5.98 -1.00
C THR A 49 -2.62 6.41 -2.34
N ILE A 50 -1.87 7.24 -3.05
CA ILE A 50 -2.20 7.71 -4.40
C ILE A 50 -1.13 7.20 -5.34
N VAL A 51 -1.54 6.47 -6.37
CA VAL A 51 -0.67 6.00 -7.45
C VAL A 51 -1.08 6.69 -8.74
N THR A 52 -0.18 7.49 -9.30
CA THR A 52 -0.39 8.14 -10.59
C THR A 52 0.54 7.52 -11.62
N ASN A 53 0.00 7.05 -12.74
CA ASN A 53 0.79 6.76 -13.92
C ASN A 53 1.11 8.10 -14.61
N ILE A 54 2.39 8.48 -14.59
CA ILE A 54 2.84 9.79 -15.07
C ILE A 54 2.78 9.88 -16.60
N GLN A 55 2.81 8.74 -17.30
CA GLN A 55 2.86 8.70 -18.76
C GLN A 55 1.49 8.93 -19.40
N ASN A 56 0.40 8.56 -18.72
CA ASN A 56 -0.95 8.68 -19.25
C ASN A 56 -1.95 9.39 -18.33
N GLY A 57 -1.49 9.86 -17.16
CA GLY A 57 -2.30 10.62 -16.20
C GLY A 57 -3.28 9.78 -15.38
N HIS A 58 -3.42 8.47 -15.63
CA HIS A 58 -4.32 7.62 -14.86
C HIS A 58 -3.94 7.60 -13.38
N ARG A 59 -4.93 7.83 -12.51
CA ARG A 59 -4.73 7.94 -11.07
C ARG A 59 -5.61 6.94 -10.33
N THR A 60 -5.01 6.19 -9.42
CA THR A 60 -5.69 5.32 -8.48
C THR A 60 -5.49 5.85 -7.07
N VAL A 61 -6.57 5.90 -6.30
CA VAL A 61 -6.57 6.39 -4.92
C VAL A 61 -7.11 5.27 -4.03
N PHE A 62 -6.39 4.96 -2.96
CA PHE A 62 -6.82 4.03 -1.93
C PHE A 62 -6.90 4.78 -0.60
N ASP A 63 -8.08 4.77 0.01
CA ASP A 63 -8.36 5.39 1.31
C ASP A 63 -8.79 4.28 2.29
N VAL A 64 -8.16 4.25 3.47
CA VAL A 64 -8.41 3.22 4.49
C VAL A 64 -9.15 3.86 5.67
N SER A 65 -10.32 3.30 5.99
CA SER A 65 -11.15 3.70 7.13
C SER A 65 -11.56 2.46 7.95
N GLY A 66 -11.83 2.65 9.24
CA GLY A 66 -12.26 1.55 10.12
C GLY A 66 -11.20 0.47 10.40
N LEU A 67 -9.91 0.76 10.17
CA LEU A 67 -8.83 -0.22 10.34
C LEU A 67 -8.68 -0.64 11.81
N GLN A 68 -8.66 -1.94 12.03
CA GLN A 68 -8.41 -2.55 13.34
C GLN A 68 -7.15 -3.42 13.26
N VAL A 69 -6.35 -3.39 14.33
CA VAL A 69 -5.14 -4.22 14.46
C VAL A 69 -5.26 -5.16 15.65
N ASN A 70 -4.57 -6.30 15.56
CA ASN A 70 -4.50 -7.34 16.58
C ASN A 70 -5.89 -7.84 17.01
N ILE A 71 -6.76 -8.15 16.03
CA ILE A 71 -8.14 -8.62 16.25
C ILE A 71 -8.26 -10.16 16.37
N GLY A 72 -7.14 -10.86 16.59
CA GLY A 72 -7.13 -12.33 16.68
C GLY A 72 -7.48 -13.02 15.35
N LEU A 73 -6.89 -12.60 14.23
CA LEU A 73 -6.93 -13.40 13.00
C LEU A 73 -6.15 -14.70 13.21
N ARG A 74 -6.75 -15.83 12.84
CA ARG A 74 -6.20 -17.18 12.96
C ARG A 74 -5.85 -17.72 11.58
N ASP A 75 -4.98 -18.72 11.50
CA ASP A 75 -4.54 -19.28 10.20
C ASP A 75 -5.72 -19.82 9.37
N GLU A 76 -6.75 -20.36 10.04
CA GLU A 76 -7.99 -20.83 9.41
C GLU A 76 -8.85 -19.72 8.77
N ASP A 77 -8.62 -18.45 9.12
CA ASP A 77 -9.29 -17.32 8.47
C ASP A 77 -8.79 -17.13 7.02
N PHE A 78 -7.62 -17.68 6.67
CA PHE A 78 -6.96 -17.48 5.36
C PHE A 78 -7.13 -18.68 4.42
N THR A 79 -8.35 -19.18 4.26
CA THR A 79 -8.67 -20.30 3.36
C THR A 79 -9.46 -19.87 2.13
N ALA A 80 -9.43 -20.69 1.07
CA ALA A 80 -10.30 -20.49 -0.10
C ALA A 80 -11.78 -20.52 0.26
N GLN A 81 -12.16 -21.23 1.33
CA GLN A 81 -13.53 -21.24 1.82
C GLN A 81 -13.90 -19.88 2.44
N SER A 82 -13.03 -19.30 3.27
CA SER A 82 -13.22 -17.97 3.86
C SER A 82 -13.36 -16.87 2.80
N LEU A 83 -12.70 -17.02 1.64
CA LEU A 83 -12.89 -16.11 0.50
C LEU A 83 -14.29 -16.24 -0.14
N LYS A 84 -14.92 -17.41 -0.09
CA LYS A 84 -16.25 -17.65 -0.67
C LYS A 84 -17.38 -17.22 0.26
N SER A 85 -17.28 -17.56 1.55
CA SER A 85 -18.34 -17.30 2.53
C SER A 85 -18.18 -15.98 3.27
N GLY A 86 -17.00 -15.35 3.21
CA GLY A 86 -16.60 -14.33 4.17
C GLY A 86 -16.13 -14.96 5.49
N LEU A 87 -15.60 -14.11 6.36
CA LEU A 87 -15.24 -14.51 7.72
C LEU A 87 -16.52 -14.55 8.56
N ASP A 88 -16.88 -15.74 9.03
CA ASP A 88 -17.92 -15.91 10.05
C ASP A 88 -17.33 -15.43 11.39
N ARG A 89 -17.76 -14.26 11.85
CA ARG A 89 -17.34 -13.64 13.11
C ARG A 89 -18.51 -12.94 13.77
#